data_AF-A0A7W5VBF9-F1
#
_entry.id   AF-A0A7W5VBF9-F1
#
_cell.length_a   1.000
_cell.length_b   1.000
_cell.length_c   1.000
_cell.angle_alpha   90.00
_cell.angle_beta   90.00
_cell.angle_gamma   90.00
#
_symmetry.space_group_name_H-M   'P 1'
#
loop_
_entity.id
_entity.type
_entity.pdbx_description
1 polymer ?
#
loop_
_entity_poly.entity_id
_entity_poly.type
_entity_poly.pdbx_seq_one_letter_code
_entity_poly.pdbx_strand_id
1 'polypeptide(L)'
;MSRTKKFQELRPLLFSIAYRILGSVSEAEDAVQETWLRFEAAPTELRTVKAFLSATVTSDLDRRVALGPCPAGGVRRAVVA
;
A
#
# COMPACT_ATOMS: atom_id res chain seq x y z
N MET A 1 -6.80 -3.55 20.72
CA MET A 1 -6.60 -2.61 19.58
C MET A 1 -6.80 -3.36 18.28
N SER A 2 -7.96 -3.20 17.64
CA SER A 2 -8.33 -3.90 16.41
C SER A 2 -7.30 -3.61 15.31
N ARG A 3 -6.99 -4.62 14.49
CA ARG A 3 -6.04 -4.55 13.35
C ARG A 3 -6.28 -3.31 12.47
N THR A 4 -7.56 -2.99 12.21
CA THR A 4 -8.00 -1.80 11.46
C THR A 4 -7.58 -0.49 12.10
N LYS A 5 -7.64 -0.35 13.44
CA LYS A 5 -7.20 0.87 14.14
C LYS A 5 -5.70 1.13 13.92
N LYS A 6 -4.88 0.08 14.08
CA LYS A 6 -3.42 0.18 13.87
C LYS A 6 -3.07 0.59 12.44
N PHE A 7 -3.84 0.13 11.46
CA PHE A 7 -3.66 0.56 10.08
C PHE A 7 -4.10 2.00 9.85
N GLN A 8 -5.26 2.39 10.39
CA GLN A 8 -5.76 3.78 10.26
C GLN A 8 -4.77 4.79 10.86
N GLU A 9 -4.09 4.44 11.95
CA GLU A 9 -3.02 5.27 12.54
C GLU A 9 -1.81 5.42 11.60
N LEU A 10 -1.49 4.40 10.79
CA LEU A 10 -0.36 4.39 9.87
C LEU A 10 -0.71 4.85 8.44
N ARG A 11 -2.00 4.86 8.08
CA ARG A 11 -2.50 5.26 6.76
C ARG A 11 -1.98 6.63 6.28
N PRO A 12 -2.01 7.73 7.07
CA PRO A 12 -1.51 9.02 6.60
C PRO A 12 0.01 9.02 6.36
N LEU A 13 0.77 8.23 7.13
CA LEU A 13 2.20 8.06 6.92
C LEU A 13 2.49 7.31 5.62
N LEU A 14 1.80 6.19 5.40
CA LEU A 14 1.95 5.37 4.18
C LEU A 14 1.59 6.18 2.93
N PHE A 15 0.51 6.96 2.99
CA PHE A 15 0.11 7.85 1.90
C PHE A 15 1.17 8.91 1.62
N SER A 16 1.69 9.58 2.65
CA SER A 16 2.72 10.61 2.48
C SER A 16 4.00 10.07 1.83
N ILE A 17 4.41 8.87 2.21
CA ILE A 17 5.58 8.19 1.63
C ILE A 17 5.31 7.82 0.16
N ALA A 18 4.18 7.17 -0.11
CA ALA A 18 3.79 6.75 -1.45
C ALA A 18 3.65 7.94 -2.40
N TYR A 19 3.02 9.03 -1.93
CA TYR A 19 2.88 10.27 -2.70
C TYR A 19 4.24 10.91 -3.02
N ARG A 20 5.18 10.91 -2.08
CA ARG A 20 6.51 11.47 -2.31
C ARG A 20 7.36 10.67 -3.30
N ILE A 21 7.12 9.36 -3.41
CA ILE A 21 7.85 8.47 -4.32
C ILE A 21 7.20 8.43 -5.71
N LEU A 22 5.87 8.36 -5.78
CA LEU A 22 5.13 8.22 -7.04
C LEU A 22 4.78 9.56 -7.70
N GLY A 23 4.71 10.65 -6.92
CA GLY A 23 4.37 11.99 -7.43
C GLY A 23 2.92 12.16 -7.90
N SER A 24 2.07 11.16 -7.72
CA SER A 24 0.66 11.16 -8.13
C SER A 24 -0.25 10.74 -6.98
N VAL A 25 -1.36 11.47 -6.80
CA VAL A 25 -2.35 11.20 -5.75
C VAL A 25 -3.03 9.85 -5.96
N SER A 26 -3.53 9.59 -7.17
CA SER A 26 -4.24 8.33 -7.48
C SER A 26 -3.35 7.11 -7.31
N GLU A 27 -2.09 7.18 -7.74
CA GLU A 27 -1.14 6.09 -7.56
C GLU A 27 -0.78 5.86 -6.08
N ALA A 28 -0.69 6.94 -5.29
CA ALA A 28 -0.47 6.84 -3.86
C ALA A 28 -1.68 6.23 -3.11
N GLU A 29 -2.90 6.60 -3.48
CA GLU A 29 -4.12 6.00 -2.93
C GLU A 29 -4.19 4.51 -3.28
N ASP A 30 -3.95 4.15 -4.53
CA ASP A 30 -3.96 2.75 -4.96
C ASP A 30 -2.91 1.91 -4.21
N ALA A 31 -1.70 2.43 -3.99
CA ALA A 31 -0.65 1.73 -3.25
C ALA A 31 -1.05 1.46 -1.79
N VAL A 32 -1.69 2.43 -1.14
CA VAL A 32 -2.21 2.28 0.24
C VAL A 32 -3.37 1.27 0.27
N GLN A 33 -4.23 1.30 -0.74
CA GLN A 33 -5.36 0.38 -0.86
C GLN A 33 -4.89 -1.07 -1.05
N GLU A 34 -3.91 -1.29 -1.92
CA GLU A 34 -3.31 -2.60 -2.15
C GLU A 34 -2.60 -3.13 -0.90
N THR A 35 -1.92 -2.24 -0.17
CA THR A 35 -1.31 -2.56 1.13
C THR A 35 -2.36 -2.98 2.16
N TRP A 36 -3.52 -2.31 2.20
CA TRP A 36 -4.63 -2.71 3.07
C TRP A 36 -5.14 -4.11 2.75
N LEU A 37 -5.40 -4.40 1.47
CA LEU A 37 -5.92 -5.71 1.03
C LEU A 37 -4.96 -6.86 1.40
N ARG A 38 -3.65 -6.65 1.20
CA ARG A 38 -2.63 -7.63 1.61
C ARG A 38 -2.54 -7.79 3.12
N PHE A 39 -2.75 -6.71 3.88
CA PHE A 39 -2.75 -6.75 5.35
C PHE A 39 -4.00 -7.41 5.94
N GLU A 40 -5.15 -7.26 5.28
CA GLU A 40 -6.37 -7.96 5.64
C GLU A 40 -6.24 -9.47 5.40
N ALA A 41 -5.67 -9.85 4.25
CA ALA A 41 -5.40 -11.24 3.89
C ALA A 41 -4.26 -11.89 4.70
N ALA A 42 -3.45 -11.11 5.43
CA ALA A 42 -2.34 -11.61 6.21
C ALA A 42 -2.79 -12.30 7.52
N PRO A 43 -2.07 -13.35 7.98
CA PRO A 43 -2.41 -14.08 9.20
C PRO A 43 -2.36 -13.20 10.47
N THR A 44 -3.14 -13.55 11.49
CA THR A 44 -3.33 -12.75 12.73
C THR A 44 -2.07 -12.60 13.59
N GLU A 45 -1.08 -13.47 13.43
CA GLU A 45 0.20 -13.46 14.18
C GLU A 45 1.30 -12.57 13.59
N LEU A 46 0.95 -11.42 13.00
CA LEU A 46 1.96 -10.44 12.60
C LEU A 46 2.63 -9.86 13.86
N ARG A 47 3.83 -10.38 14.18
CA ARG A 47 4.71 -9.95 15.29
C ARG A 47 4.85 -8.42 15.35
N THR A 48 4.95 -7.77 14.18
CA THR A 48 5.01 -6.31 14.07
C THR A 48 4.21 -5.83 12.86
N VAL A 49 3.02 -5.27 13.10
CA VAL A 49 2.15 -4.65 12.08
C VAL A 49 2.91 -3.61 11.24
N LYS A 50 3.74 -2.79 11.89
CA LYS A 50 4.55 -1.76 11.22
C LYS A 50 5.52 -2.36 10.21
N ALA A 51 6.20 -3.45 10.57
CA ALA A 51 7.20 -4.10 9.71
C ALA A 51 6.55 -4.72 8.45
N PHE A 52 5.38 -5.36 8.63
CA PHE A 52 4.61 -5.89 7.52
C PHE A 52 4.17 -4.77 6.57
N LEU A 53 3.54 -3.72 7.09
CA LEU A 53 3.06 -2.61 6.27
C LEU A 53 4.20 -1.88 5.55
N SER A 54 5.35 -1.67 6.20
CA SER A 54 6.52 -1.07 5.54
C SER A 54 7.11 -1.96 4.45
N ALA A 55 7.17 -3.27 4.65
CA ALA A 55 7.68 -4.19 3.64
C ALA A 55 6.72 -4.26 2.44
N THR A 56 5.42 -4.36 2.70
CA THR A 56 4.39 -4.41 1.66
C THR A 56 4.36 -3.12 0.83
N VAL A 57 4.33 -1.94 1.48
CA VAL A 57 4.32 -0.67 0.74
C VAL A 57 5.62 -0.47 -0.05
N THR A 58 6.77 -0.89 0.49
CA THR A 58 8.05 -0.75 -0.21
C THR A 58 8.10 -1.65 -1.45
N SER A 59 7.68 -2.90 -1.34
CA SER A 59 7.60 -3.82 -2.49
C SER A 59 6.59 -3.35 -3.54
N ASP A 60 5.50 -2.72 -3.11
CA ASP A 60 4.52 -2.13 -4.02
C ASP A 60 5.10 -0.95 -4.80
N LEU A 61 5.76 -0.04 -4.08
CA LEU A 61 6.41 1.14 -4.65
C LEU A 61 7.54 0.78 -5.61
N ASP A 62 8.39 -0.17 -5.25
CA ASP A 62 9.45 -0.70 -6.11
C ASP A 62 8.88 -1.21 -7.44
N ARG A 63 7.82 -2.03 -7.37
CA ARG A 63 7.12 -2.54 -8.56
C ARG A 63 6.54 -1.43 -9.42
N ARG A 64 5.93 -0.40 -8.82
CA ARG A 64 5.33 0.73 -9.54
C ARG A 64 6.38 1.62 -10.21
N VAL A 65 7.50 1.87 -9.54
CA VAL A 65 8.62 2.63 -10.10
C VAL A 65 9.18 1.91 -11.33
N ALA A 66 9.29 0.58 -11.30
CA ALA A 66 9.74 -0.21 -12.45
C ALA A 66 8.75 -0.18 -13.64
N LEU A 67 7.45 0.01 -13.40
CA LEU A 67 6.41 0.02 -14.43
C LEU A 67 6.15 1.42 -15.02
N GLY A 68 6.73 2.47 -14.43
CA GLY A 68 6.46 3.87 -14.81
C GLY A 68 5.07 4.36 -14.35
N PRO A 69 4.82 5.68 -14.40
CA PRO A 69 3.53 6.24 -14.02
C PRO A 69 2.44 5.69 -14.95
N CYS A 70 1.41 5.08 -14.36
CA CYS A 70 0.31 4.51 -15.14
C CYS A 70 -0.40 5.65 -15.89
N PRO A 71 -0.47 5.61 -17.24
CA PRO A 71 -1.25 6.59 -17.98
C PRO A 71 -2.73 6.32 -17.73
N ALA A 72 -3.40 7.32 -17.15
CA ALA A 72 -4.81 7.36 -16.78
C ALA A 72 -5.19 6.57 -15.52
N GLY A 73 -5.96 7.25 -14.65
CA GLY A 73 -6.53 6.75 -13.40
C GLY A 73 -7.61 5.68 -13.60
N GLY A 74 -7.26 4.61 -14.31
CA GLY A 74 -8.01 3.38 -14.35
C GLY A 74 -7.65 2.56 -13.12
N VAL A 75 -8.65 2.25 -12.30
CA VAL A 75 -8.58 1.29 -11.19
C VAL A 75 -7.88 0.04 -11.70
N ARG A 76 -6.66 -0.22 -11.21
CA ARG A 76 -5.96 -1.48 -11.49
C ARG A 76 -6.77 -2.58 -10.81
N ARG A 77 -7.73 -3.17 -11.53
CA ARG A 77 -8.33 -4.44 -11.12
C ARG A 77 -7.20 -5.45 -11.14
N ALA A 78 -6.70 -5.78 -9.95
CA ALA A 78 -5.63 -6.73 -9.73
C ALA A 78 -5.88 -8.00 -10.53
N VAL A 79 -4.99 -8.31 -11.47
CA VAL A 79 -4.72 -9.69 -11.86
C VAL A 79 -4.05 -10.33 -10.65
N VAL A 80 -4.89 -10.95 -9.81
CA VAL A 80 -4.51 -12.09 -8.99
C VAL A 80 -4.94 -13.31 -9.81
N ALA A 81 -3.97 -13.93 -10.46
CA ALA A 81 -4.04 -15.27 -11.02
C ALA A 81 -2.88 -16.07 -10.43
#